data_AF-A0A6J8BJN1-F1
#
_entry.id   AF-A0A6J8BJN1-F1
#
_cell.length_a   1.000
_cell.length_b   1.000
_cell.length_c   1.000
_cell.angle_alpha   90.00
_cell.angle_beta   90.00
_cell.angle_gamma   90.00
#
_symmetry.space_group_name_H-M   'P 1'
#
loop_
_entity.id
_entity.type
_entity.pdbx_description
1 polymer ?
#
loop_
_entity_poly.entity_id
_entity_poly.type
_entity_poly.pdbx_seq_one_letter_code
_entity_poly.pdbx_strand_id
1 'polypeptide(L)'
;MHATTPINVDKLAWELQRHPDRYFVNSLLNGLRKGFFTGVSSLPEKVLECKNLLSTTKCPDDVSGLVKSDCRNDLSLWHKFLDQWNGISFFIDDNIVNASDFDLYTDAASTVGFGGYFKNRWFQALWPVEMKLDTELSLSMAYMELYPIVIAAIIWGNEWSGKRILCHCDNLATVLIIKKGRSKSLVIMRLMRRLTWCSAKYNVIIHATRVAGKYGPFSSTVSDSTSGTLSLPAPLRNSVELSCVINHLWSKSINSATRDVYTSGYKCFLKFRTSQFEGENIGNVMSNISEDILICFVSYCQSVLGLKYSTIKLYLAGIRHFSIANCSVNPLVDNVGKPLLRLQNILNGIKKTENKSMRQKLPITYSLLHQIYQHLQKGIFDPHLDFTMSTAAVIGFFGFLRCSEFTCKQSFDSALNLTMDDVVFVSDCQVNLRLKASKTDIFRHGVIIKLFKTNYNICPYVQLSKYVTSRKMNCATDNDPLLVDSSNLALRRSLFIDKLKTILSHLGLNADKYSGHSFRIGAATTCSSNGIQDHMIQTLGRWKSDCYSRYIRTSEVDIRQALLKMCK
;
A
#
# COMPACT_ATOMS: atom_id res chain seq x y z
N MET A 1 13.40 16.27 -39.82
CA MET A 1 14.22 17.50 -39.72
C MET A 1 15.42 17.17 -38.85
N HIS A 2 16.62 17.12 -39.41
CA HIS A 2 17.84 16.99 -38.61
C HIS A 2 17.99 18.27 -37.78
N ALA A 3 17.98 18.14 -36.45
CA ALA A 3 18.29 19.24 -35.55
C ALA A 3 19.76 19.64 -35.77
N THR A 4 19.99 20.61 -36.65
CA THR A 4 21.27 21.28 -36.77
C THR A 4 21.43 22.15 -35.53
N THR A 5 22.42 21.84 -34.71
CA THR A 5 22.82 22.70 -33.61
C THR A 5 23.12 24.10 -34.17
N PRO A 6 22.59 25.19 -33.59
CA PRO A 6 22.87 26.56 -34.06
C PRO A 6 24.34 26.98 -33.84
N ILE A 7 25.14 26.12 -33.18
CA ILE A 7 26.54 26.36 -32.87
C ILE A 7 27.41 25.92 -34.05
N ASN A 8 28.18 26.84 -34.61
CA ASN A 8 29.26 26.51 -35.54
C ASN A 8 30.39 25.82 -34.76
N VAL A 9 30.37 24.48 -34.77
CA VAL A 9 31.27 23.66 -33.95
C VAL A 9 32.73 23.81 -34.37
N ASP A 10 33.00 24.11 -35.64
CA ASP A 10 34.37 24.33 -36.14
C ASP A 10 34.95 25.65 -35.63
N LYS A 11 34.14 26.72 -35.61
CA LYS A 11 34.53 27.99 -34.99
C LYS A 11 34.74 27.84 -33.49
N LEU A 12 33.85 27.13 -32.79
CA LEU A 12 33.99 26.86 -31.37
C LEU A 12 35.26 26.03 -31.05
N ALA A 13 35.59 25.06 -31.90
CA ALA A 13 36.80 24.26 -31.76
C ALA A 13 38.07 25.11 -31.86
N TRP A 14 38.06 26.12 -32.74
CA TRP A 14 39.16 27.07 -32.89
C TRP A 14 39.30 27.97 -31.65
N GLU A 15 38.20 28.55 -31.14
CA GLU A 15 38.23 29.38 -29.93
C GLU A 15 38.70 28.60 -28.69
N LEU A 16 38.35 27.31 -28.60
CA LEU A 16 38.75 26.43 -27.50
C LEU A 16 40.13 25.78 -27.70
N GLN A 17 40.90 26.16 -28.72
CA GLN A 17 42.18 25.53 -29.03
C GLN A 17 43.17 25.63 -27.86
N ARG A 18 43.15 26.74 -27.10
CA ARG A 18 44.06 27.01 -25.98
C ARG A 18 43.51 26.65 -24.60
N HIS A 19 42.33 26.03 -24.52
CA HIS A 19 41.71 25.69 -23.24
C HIS A 19 42.52 24.60 -22.50
N PRO A 20 42.79 24.75 -21.19
CA PRO A 20 43.68 23.86 -20.44
C PRO A 20 43.16 22.43 -20.28
N ASP A 21 41.85 22.25 -20.16
CA ASP A 21 41.22 20.92 -20.12
C ASP A 21 40.86 20.44 -21.53
N ARG A 22 41.78 19.69 -22.15
CA ARG A 22 41.58 19.12 -23.49
C ARG A 22 40.58 17.96 -23.51
N TYR A 23 40.40 17.26 -22.38
CA TYR A 23 39.46 16.15 -22.30
C TYR A 23 38.01 16.65 -22.37
N PHE A 24 37.71 17.68 -21.57
CA PHE A 24 36.42 18.37 -21.62
C PHE A 24 36.13 18.93 -23.01
N VAL A 25 37.07 19.64 -23.63
CA VAL A 25 36.91 20.22 -24.97
C VAL A 25 36.64 19.14 -26.01
N ASN A 26 37.40 18.04 -26.00
CA ASN A 26 37.20 16.96 -26.95
C ASN A 26 35.83 16.27 -26.75
N SER A 27 35.40 16.07 -25.50
CA SER A 27 34.09 15.51 -25.17
C SER A 27 32.95 16.42 -25.66
N LEU A 28 33.06 17.73 -25.39
CA LEU A 28 32.10 18.75 -25.82
C LEU A 28 31.97 18.81 -27.35
N LEU A 29 33.09 18.92 -28.07
CA LEU A 29 33.09 19.03 -29.54
C LEU A 29 32.59 17.74 -30.20
N ASN A 30 32.96 16.57 -29.67
CA ASN A 30 32.51 15.29 -30.19
C ASN A 30 31.01 15.08 -29.92
N GLY A 31 30.52 15.48 -28.75
CA GLY A 31 29.09 15.46 -28.42
C GLY A 31 28.25 16.44 -29.23
N LEU A 32 28.78 17.65 -29.54
CA LEU A 32 28.10 18.59 -30.43
C LEU A 32 28.04 18.11 -31.89
N ARG A 33 29.05 17.36 -32.36
CA ARG A 33 29.08 16.80 -33.73
C ARG A 33 28.29 15.51 -33.88
N LYS A 34 28.31 14.63 -32.87
CA LYS A 34 27.81 13.25 -32.95
C LYS A 34 26.64 12.95 -32.02
N GLY A 35 26.23 13.92 -31.20
CA GLY A 35 25.26 13.74 -30.13
C GLY A 35 25.91 13.34 -28.80
N PHE A 36 25.30 13.75 -27.70
CA PHE A 36 25.70 13.32 -26.36
C PHE A 36 24.96 12.04 -25.98
N PHE A 37 25.64 11.12 -25.30
CA PHE A 37 24.99 9.94 -24.72
C PHE A 37 24.09 10.39 -23.56
N THR A 38 22.76 10.28 -23.73
CA THR A 38 21.77 10.73 -22.73
C THR A 38 21.66 9.81 -21.50
N GLY A 39 22.63 8.92 -21.29
CA GLY A 39 22.60 7.91 -20.22
C GLY A 39 21.66 6.72 -20.49
N VAL A 40 21.12 6.60 -21.71
CA VAL A 40 20.20 5.52 -22.09
C VAL A 40 20.90 4.60 -23.09
N SER A 41 21.24 3.39 -22.66
CA SER A 41 21.99 2.41 -23.45
C SER A 41 21.21 1.79 -24.62
N SER A 42 19.89 1.97 -24.66
CA SER A 42 19.04 1.63 -25.78
C SER A 42 17.82 2.55 -25.83
N LEU A 43 17.38 2.95 -27.02
CA LEU A 43 16.07 3.59 -27.17
C LEU A 43 15.00 2.65 -26.57
N PRO A 44 14.04 3.14 -25.77
CA PRO A 44 12.99 2.29 -25.26
C PRO A 44 12.26 1.63 -26.45
N GLU A 45 12.27 0.30 -26.50
CA GLU A 45 11.64 -0.51 -27.57
C GLU A 45 10.14 -0.23 -27.75
N LYS A 46 9.53 0.46 -26.78
CA LYS A 46 8.14 0.90 -26.84
C LYS A 46 8.06 2.42 -26.76
N VAL A 47 7.54 3.01 -27.83
CA VAL A 47 6.78 4.27 -27.73
C VAL A 47 5.73 4.05 -26.64
N LEU A 48 5.69 4.94 -25.65
CA LEU A 48 4.71 4.87 -24.59
C LEU A 48 3.31 5.06 -25.20
N GLU A 49 2.64 3.97 -25.55
CA GLU A 49 1.22 4.01 -25.91
C GLU A 49 0.44 4.40 -24.66
N CYS A 50 0.02 5.67 -24.59
CA CYS A 50 -0.95 6.11 -23.60
C CYS A 50 -2.26 5.35 -23.86
N LYS A 51 -2.50 4.27 -23.10
CA LYS A 51 -3.72 3.43 -23.19
C LYS A 51 -5.03 4.22 -23.18
N ASN A 52 -5.01 5.43 -22.64
CA ASN A 52 -6.17 6.31 -22.50
C ASN A 52 -6.25 7.41 -23.57
N LEU A 53 -5.33 7.47 -24.55
CA LEU A 53 -5.33 8.51 -25.58
C LEU A 53 -6.60 8.46 -26.45
N LEU A 54 -7.06 7.26 -26.76
CA LEU A 54 -8.34 7.01 -27.46
C LEU A 54 -9.55 7.49 -26.66
N SER A 55 -9.58 7.29 -25.35
CA SER A 55 -10.67 7.79 -24.49
C SER A 55 -10.62 9.32 -24.35
N THR A 56 -9.42 9.89 -24.28
CA THR A 56 -9.20 11.34 -24.17
C THR A 56 -9.61 12.07 -25.45
N THR A 57 -9.41 11.45 -26.61
CA THR A 57 -9.81 12.01 -27.92
C THR A 57 -11.29 11.83 -28.22
N LYS A 58 -11.93 10.74 -27.77
CA LYS A 58 -13.36 10.50 -27.98
C LYS A 58 -14.27 11.28 -27.03
N CYS A 59 -13.87 11.46 -25.77
CA CYS A 59 -14.67 12.08 -24.72
C CYS A 59 -13.84 13.09 -23.90
N PRO A 60 -13.43 14.21 -24.50
CA PRO A 60 -12.51 15.17 -23.85
C PRO A 60 -13.11 15.79 -22.58
N ASP A 61 -14.41 16.07 -22.56
CA ASP A 61 -15.08 16.72 -21.43
C ASP A 61 -15.18 15.78 -20.21
N ASP A 62 -15.49 14.50 -20.44
CA ASP A 62 -15.54 13.49 -19.37
C ASP A 62 -14.15 13.27 -18.74
N VAL A 63 -13.12 13.18 -19.57
CA VAL A 63 -11.73 13.03 -19.09
C VAL A 63 -11.30 14.29 -18.34
N SER A 64 -11.65 15.48 -18.84
CA SER A 64 -11.41 16.75 -18.15
C SER A 64 -12.09 16.76 -16.77
N GLY A 65 -13.33 16.29 -16.67
CA GLY A 65 -14.06 16.16 -15.39
C GLY A 65 -13.40 15.20 -14.39
N LEU A 66 -12.67 14.18 -14.88
CA LEU A 66 -11.94 13.22 -14.05
C LEU A 66 -10.56 13.72 -13.58
N VAL A 67 -10.00 14.76 -14.20
CA VAL A 67 -8.73 15.35 -13.77
C VAL A 67 -8.93 16.16 -12.50
N LYS A 68 -8.50 15.58 -11.37
CA LYS A 68 -8.50 16.22 -10.06
C LYS A 68 -7.82 17.60 -10.10
N SER A 69 -8.30 18.53 -9.27
CA SER A 69 -7.75 19.88 -9.13
C SER A 69 -6.23 19.90 -8.89
N ASP A 70 -5.69 18.95 -8.12
CA ASP A 70 -4.25 18.85 -7.88
C ASP A 70 -3.41 18.53 -9.12
N CYS A 71 -3.95 17.70 -10.02
CA CYS A 71 -3.28 17.40 -11.29
C CYS A 71 -3.30 18.63 -12.21
N ARG A 72 -4.41 19.40 -12.19
CA ARG A 72 -4.49 20.70 -12.89
C ARG A 72 -3.46 21.69 -12.36
N ASN A 73 -3.19 21.70 -11.06
CA ASN A 73 -2.13 22.52 -10.47
C ASN A 73 -0.72 22.13 -10.95
N ASP A 74 -0.45 20.83 -11.12
CA ASP A 74 0.82 20.35 -11.68
C ASP A 74 0.96 20.75 -13.16
N LEU A 75 -0.11 20.63 -13.95
CA LEU A 75 -0.13 21.08 -15.34
C LEU A 75 0.06 22.60 -15.46
N SER A 76 -0.59 23.37 -14.59
CA SER A 76 -0.44 24.83 -14.53
C SER A 76 0.99 25.24 -14.16
N LEU A 77 1.65 24.48 -13.27
CA LEU A 77 3.06 24.68 -12.93
C LEU A 77 3.94 24.51 -14.17
N TRP A 78 3.78 23.41 -14.90
CA TRP A 78 4.57 23.14 -16.10
C TRP A 78 4.29 24.13 -17.22
N HIS A 79 3.04 24.52 -17.44
CA HIS A 79 2.68 25.55 -18.42
C HIS A 79 3.42 26.86 -18.14
N LYS A 80 3.34 27.36 -16.90
CA LYS A 80 4.03 28.60 -16.50
C LYS A 80 5.54 28.51 -16.63
N PHE A 81 6.12 27.33 -16.39
CA PHE A 81 7.56 27.12 -16.54
C PHE A 81 7.95 27.14 -18.01
N LEU A 82 7.22 26.43 -18.86
CA LEU A 82 7.47 26.36 -20.30
C LEU A 82 7.33 27.73 -20.97
N ASP A 83 6.39 28.57 -20.52
CA ASP A 83 6.26 29.95 -21.00
C ASP A 83 7.53 30.79 -20.76
N GLN A 84 8.33 30.46 -19.73
CA GLN A 84 9.56 31.17 -19.36
C GLN A 84 10.84 30.45 -19.80
N TRP A 85 10.74 29.19 -20.24
CA TRP A 85 11.89 28.36 -20.55
C TRP A 85 12.31 28.53 -22.01
N ASN A 86 13.54 28.97 -22.23
CA ASN A 86 14.12 29.18 -23.55
C ASN A 86 14.49 27.88 -24.31
N GLY A 87 14.14 26.72 -23.77
CA GLY A 87 14.44 25.41 -24.37
C GLY A 87 15.89 24.94 -24.20
N ILE A 88 16.72 25.67 -23.45
CA ILE A 88 18.14 25.37 -23.27
C ILE A 88 18.41 25.07 -21.79
N SER A 89 19.08 23.95 -21.52
CA SER A 89 19.60 23.61 -20.19
C SER A 89 21.02 23.07 -20.32
N PHE A 90 21.92 23.50 -19.43
CA PHE A 90 23.26 22.92 -19.34
C PHE A 90 23.22 21.57 -18.62
N PHE A 91 24.21 20.71 -18.90
CA PHE A 91 24.35 19.45 -18.19
C PHE A 91 24.55 19.70 -16.69
N ILE A 92 23.90 18.86 -15.89
CA ILE A 92 24.05 18.86 -14.44
C ILE A 92 25.26 18.00 -14.11
N ASP A 93 26.11 18.47 -13.21
CA ASP A 93 27.30 17.78 -12.71
C ASP A 93 26.98 16.32 -12.36
N ASP A 94 27.87 15.39 -12.72
CA ASP A 94 27.68 13.97 -12.44
C ASP A 94 27.81 13.66 -10.93
N ASN A 95 28.59 14.47 -10.22
CA ASN A 95 28.85 14.29 -8.80
C ASN A 95 27.76 14.90 -7.92
N ILE A 96 27.37 14.15 -6.90
CA ILE A 96 26.47 14.64 -5.85
C ILE A 96 27.31 15.35 -4.79
N VAL A 97 26.98 16.61 -4.51
CA VAL A 97 27.62 17.42 -3.46
C VAL A 97 26.78 17.33 -2.19
N ASN A 98 27.41 17.00 -1.06
CA ASN A 98 26.70 17.05 0.22
C ASN A 98 26.36 18.51 0.55
N ALA A 99 25.17 18.74 1.11
CA ALA A 99 24.77 20.08 1.51
C ALA A 99 25.78 20.73 2.49
N SER A 100 26.38 19.94 3.39
CA SER A 100 27.45 20.39 4.30
C SER A 100 28.69 20.88 3.57
N ASP A 101 29.13 20.17 2.54
CA ASP A 101 30.31 20.53 1.73
C ASP A 101 30.01 21.73 0.83
N PHE A 102 28.73 22.10 0.75
CA PHE A 102 28.19 23.22 0.01
C PHE A 102 27.80 24.40 0.93
N ASP A 103 28.18 24.34 2.21
CA ASP A 103 27.83 25.29 3.27
C ASP A 103 26.32 25.53 3.40
N LEU A 104 25.48 24.55 3.03
CA LEU A 104 24.03 24.60 3.07
C LEU A 104 23.48 23.80 4.26
N TYR A 105 22.81 24.49 5.17
CA TYR A 105 22.13 23.91 6.32
C TYR A 105 20.70 24.44 6.40
N THR A 106 19.76 23.57 6.76
CA THR A 106 18.36 23.92 6.93
C THR A 106 17.84 23.23 8.18
N ASP A 107 17.10 23.95 9.00
CA ASP A 107 16.57 23.40 10.25
C ASP A 107 15.20 24.00 10.59
N ALA A 108 14.45 23.30 11.42
CA ALA A 108 13.12 23.69 11.87
C ALA A 108 12.88 23.26 13.32
N ALA A 109 12.51 24.23 14.16
CA ALA A 109 12.02 23.99 15.50
C ALA A 109 10.49 23.89 15.47
N SER A 110 9.96 22.77 15.94
CA SER A 110 8.53 22.43 15.82
C SER A 110 7.55 23.44 16.44
N THR A 111 8.00 24.21 17.43
CA THR A 111 7.17 25.17 18.18
C THR A 111 7.55 26.64 17.94
N VAL A 112 8.69 26.91 17.28
CA VAL A 112 9.25 28.26 17.21
C VAL A 112 9.27 28.78 15.78
N GLY A 113 9.98 28.10 14.88
CA GLY A 113 10.21 28.61 13.55
C GLY A 113 11.14 27.74 12.74
N PHE A 114 11.62 28.28 11.64
CA PHE A 114 12.50 27.58 10.70
C PHE A 114 13.60 28.52 10.23
N GLY A 115 14.69 27.94 9.72
CA GLY A 115 15.82 28.70 9.22
C GLY A 115 16.69 27.94 8.25
N GLY A 116 17.59 28.66 7.62
CA GLY A 116 18.61 28.09 6.76
C GLY A 116 19.85 28.96 6.75
N TYR A 117 20.98 28.34 6.44
CA TYR A 117 22.28 28.97 6.29
C TYR A 117 22.89 28.52 4.96
N PHE A 118 23.47 29.46 4.21
CA PHE A 118 24.19 29.21 2.97
C PHE A 118 25.33 30.21 2.78
N LYS A 119 26.58 29.73 2.74
CA LYS A 119 27.79 30.55 2.48
C LYS A 119 27.83 31.87 3.26
N ASN A 120 27.75 31.77 4.58
CA ASN A 120 27.78 32.91 5.52
C ASN A 120 26.57 33.87 5.44
N ARG A 121 25.50 33.47 4.75
CA ARG A 121 24.19 34.14 4.80
C ARG A 121 23.20 33.20 5.47
N TRP A 122 22.23 33.76 6.19
CA TRP A 122 21.20 32.97 6.85
C TRP A 122 19.84 33.65 6.77
N PHE A 123 18.79 32.87 6.90
CA PHE A 123 17.44 33.35 7.14
C PHE A 123 16.83 32.61 8.33
N GLN A 124 15.97 33.28 9.06
CA GLN A 124 15.12 32.66 10.07
C GLN A 124 13.76 33.35 10.08
N ALA A 125 12.71 32.61 10.40
CA ALA A 125 11.39 33.17 10.62
C ALA A 125 10.58 32.31 11.59
N LEU A 126 9.65 32.94 12.29
CA LEU A 126 8.64 32.25 13.09
C LEU A 126 7.62 31.57 12.17
N TRP A 127 6.98 30.52 12.66
CA TRP A 127 5.85 29.93 11.95
C TRP A 127 4.70 30.94 11.86
N PRO A 128 4.10 31.16 10.67
CA PRO A 128 2.94 32.04 10.53
C PRO A 128 1.78 31.56 11.42
N VAL A 129 1.07 32.50 12.06
CA VAL A 129 -0.03 32.18 13.00
C VAL A 129 -1.18 31.43 12.29
N GLU A 130 -1.30 31.61 10.98
CA GLU A 130 -2.28 30.94 10.13
C GLU A 130 -1.90 29.48 9.80
N MET A 131 -0.64 29.07 10.04
CA MET A 131 -0.19 27.69 9.86
C MET A 131 -0.56 26.82 11.07
N LYS A 132 -1.83 26.44 11.19
CA LYS A 132 -2.24 25.33 12.06
C LYS A 132 -1.92 24.01 11.38
N LEU A 133 -0.82 23.37 11.77
CA LEU A 133 -0.48 22.01 11.32
C LEU A 133 -1.53 21.02 11.87
N ASP A 134 -2.14 20.23 10.97
CA ASP A 134 -3.13 19.20 11.30
C ASP A 134 -2.61 18.18 12.33
N THR A 135 -3.54 17.52 13.01
CA THR A 135 -3.38 16.55 14.13
C THR A 135 -2.56 15.27 13.84
N GLU A 136 -1.98 15.10 12.64
CA GLU A 136 -1.07 13.98 12.32
C GLU A 136 0.42 14.36 12.52
N LEU A 137 1.00 13.98 13.67
CA LEU A 137 2.39 14.28 14.05
C LEU A 137 3.45 13.99 12.97
N SER A 138 3.33 12.88 12.23
CA SER A 138 4.37 12.46 11.27
C SER A 138 4.40 13.26 9.96
N LEU A 139 3.24 13.71 9.48
CA LEU A 139 3.11 14.57 8.31
C LEU A 139 3.46 16.01 8.65
N SER A 140 3.15 16.43 9.89
CA SER A 140 3.59 17.70 10.46
C SER A 140 5.12 17.79 10.48
N MET A 141 5.83 16.76 10.97
CA MET A 141 7.30 16.73 10.94
C MET A 141 7.88 16.75 9.52
N ALA A 142 7.32 15.99 8.59
CA ALA A 142 7.82 15.96 7.21
C ALA A 142 7.62 17.29 6.49
N TYR A 143 6.53 17.99 6.79
CA TYR A 143 6.28 19.34 6.31
C TYR A 143 7.31 20.31 6.91
N MET A 144 7.53 20.27 8.22
CA MET A 144 8.45 21.16 8.92
C MET A 144 9.90 21.03 8.44
N GLU A 145 10.37 19.83 8.12
CA GLU A 145 11.71 19.64 7.52
C GLU A 145 11.78 20.03 6.05
N LEU A 146 10.74 19.73 5.26
CA LEU A 146 10.72 20.07 3.85
C LEU A 146 10.65 21.59 3.63
N TYR A 147 9.97 22.30 4.52
CA TYR A 147 9.71 23.74 4.39
C TYR A 147 11.00 24.58 4.25
N PRO A 148 11.98 24.53 5.19
CA PRO A 148 13.20 25.32 5.07
C PRO A 148 14.06 24.92 3.86
N ILE A 149 14.03 23.67 3.41
CA ILE A 149 14.66 23.24 2.15
C ILE A 149 14.04 23.96 0.95
N VAL A 150 12.71 24.06 0.91
CA VAL A 150 12.00 24.79 -0.15
C VAL A 150 12.31 26.28 -0.09
N ILE A 151 12.34 26.89 1.10
CA ILE A 151 12.68 28.30 1.26
C ILE A 151 14.12 28.56 0.80
N ALA A 152 15.07 27.73 1.21
CA ALA A 152 16.46 27.82 0.76
C ALA A 152 16.56 27.72 -0.78
N ALA A 153 15.80 26.82 -1.41
CA ALA A 153 15.76 26.70 -2.88
C ALA A 153 15.14 27.93 -3.56
N ILE A 154 14.18 28.61 -2.92
CA ILE A 154 13.60 29.86 -3.44
C ILE A 154 14.62 30.99 -3.36
N ILE A 155 15.31 31.13 -2.23
CA ILE A 155 16.22 32.26 -1.95
C ILE A 155 17.55 32.11 -2.70
N TRP A 156 18.14 30.91 -2.69
CA TRP A 156 19.51 30.67 -3.15
C TRP A 156 19.60 29.74 -4.35
N GLY A 157 18.49 29.20 -4.86
CA GLY A 157 18.51 28.16 -5.90
C GLY A 157 19.25 28.57 -7.18
N ASN A 158 19.26 29.86 -7.53
CA ASN A 158 20.03 30.40 -8.66
C ASN A 158 21.54 30.17 -8.53
N GLU A 159 22.07 30.12 -7.31
CA GLU A 159 23.49 29.87 -7.02
C GLU A 159 23.83 28.37 -7.01
N TRP A 160 22.83 27.50 -7.21
CA TRP A 160 22.96 26.05 -7.19
C TRP A 160 22.95 25.44 -8.59
N SER A 161 22.98 26.29 -9.62
CA SER A 161 22.85 25.89 -11.01
C SER A 161 23.89 24.85 -11.43
N GLY A 162 23.41 23.77 -12.06
CA GLY A 162 24.21 22.65 -12.51
C GLY A 162 24.60 21.67 -11.40
N LYS A 163 24.17 21.87 -10.15
CA LYS A 163 24.54 20.98 -9.03
C LYS A 163 23.49 19.90 -8.75
N ARG A 164 23.97 18.79 -8.17
CA ARG A 164 23.16 17.79 -7.46
C ARG A 164 23.45 17.90 -5.98
N ILE A 165 22.49 18.39 -5.19
CA ILE A 165 22.69 18.67 -3.78
C ILE A 165 22.03 17.57 -2.95
N LEU A 166 22.80 16.95 -2.04
CA LEU A 166 22.29 15.97 -1.09
C LEU A 166 21.99 16.65 0.25
N CYS A 167 20.71 16.90 0.50
CA CYS A 167 20.22 17.42 1.77
C CYS A 167 20.16 16.31 2.83
N HIS A 168 20.48 16.69 4.05
CA HIS A 168 20.47 15.83 5.21
C HIS A 168 19.17 16.07 6.00
N CYS A 169 18.35 15.04 6.14
CA CYS A 169 17.07 15.13 6.86
C CYS A 169 17.02 14.08 7.98
N ASP A 170 16.41 14.41 9.11
CA ASP A 170 16.21 13.54 10.27
C ASP A 170 14.92 12.71 10.17
N ASN A 171 13.90 13.18 9.43
CA ASN A 171 12.68 12.43 9.14
C ASN A 171 12.73 11.68 7.80
N LEU A 172 12.54 10.37 7.91
CA LEU A 172 12.48 9.45 6.78
C LEU A 172 11.33 9.77 5.79
N ALA A 173 10.22 10.34 6.25
CA ALA A 173 9.12 10.73 5.39
C ALA A 173 9.55 11.85 4.42
N THR A 174 10.28 12.86 4.90
CA THR A 174 10.85 13.94 4.07
C THR A 174 11.73 13.36 2.97
N VAL A 175 12.65 12.46 3.35
CA VAL A 175 13.55 11.76 2.40
C VAL A 175 12.77 11.00 1.33
N LEU A 176 11.74 10.26 1.73
CA LEU A 176 10.91 9.49 0.80
C LEU A 176 10.04 10.37 -0.11
N ILE A 177 9.59 11.53 0.39
CA ILE A 177 8.81 12.51 -0.38
C ILE A 177 9.68 13.12 -1.48
N ILE A 178 10.88 13.62 -1.13
CA ILE A 178 11.83 14.19 -2.09
C ILE A 178 12.23 13.14 -3.12
N LYS A 179 12.59 11.92 -2.68
CA LYS A 179 12.99 10.84 -3.60
C LYS A 179 11.89 10.42 -4.58
N LYS A 180 10.63 10.46 -4.16
CA LYS A 180 9.49 10.11 -5.03
C LYS A 180 8.97 11.27 -5.86
N GLY A 181 9.32 12.51 -5.51
CA GLY A 181 8.74 13.71 -6.09
C GLY A 181 7.25 13.94 -5.75
N ARG A 182 6.66 13.19 -4.81
CA ARG A 182 5.22 13.24 -4.51
C ARG A 182 4.85 12.75 -3.11
N SER A 183 3.74 13.28 -2.59
CA SER A 183 3.11 12.92 -1.31
C SER A 183 1.60 12.69 -1.48
N LYS A 184 0.97 12.00 -0.52
CA LYS A 184 -0.50 11.92 -0.43
C LYS A 184 -1.10 13.18 0.19
N SER A 185 -0.31 13.96 0.94
CA SER A 185 -0.77 15.22 1.53
C SER A 185 -0.73 16.34 0.51
N LEU A 186 -1.87 17.00 0.36
CA LEU A 186 -2.03 18.14 -0.56
C LEU A 186 -1.19 19.34 -0.13
N VAL A 187 -1.02 19.52 1.18
CA VAL A 187 -0.20 20.59 1.77
C VAL A 187 1.27 20.38 1.43
N ILE A 188 1.78 19.15 1.60
CA ILE A 188 3.16 18.80 1.20
C ILE A 188 3.33 18.89 -0.32
N MET A 189 2.30 18.53 -1.11
CA MET A 189 2.37 18.68 -2.57
C MET A 189 2.51 20.13 -3.01
N ARG A 190 1.99 21.12 -2.26
CA ARG A 190 2.26 22.54 -2.53
C ARG A 190 3.75 22.87 -2.40
N LEU A 191 4.41 22.38 -1.36
CA LEU A 191 5.86 22.52 -1.16
C LEU A 191 6.65 21.80 -2.27
N MET A 192 6.27 20.57 -2.61
CA MET A 192 6.93 19.81 -3.68
C MET A 192 6.81 20.50 -5.04
N ARG A 193 5.65 21.06 -5.40
CA ARG A 193 5.52 21.86 -6.63
C ARG A 193 6.47 23.05 -6.65
N ARG A 194 6.62 23.73 -5.52
CA ARG A 194 7.53 24.87 -5.38
C ARG A 194 9.00 24.44 -5.47
N LEU A 195 9.35 23.30 -4.87
CA LEU A 195 10.67 22.70 -4.97
C LEU A 195 10.99 22.31 -6.43
N THR A 196 10.07 21.59 -7.09
CA THR A 196 10.19 21.19 -8.50
C THR A 196 10.35 22.40 -9.41
N TRP A 197 9.59 23.47 -9.17
CA TRP A 197 9.75 24.73 -9.88
C TRP A 197 11.15 25.31 -9.73
N CYS A 198 11.68 25.39 -8.51
CA CYS A 198 13.02 25.91 -8.27
C CYS A 198 14.09 25.00 -8.91
N SER A 199 13.95 23.68 -8.79
CA SER A 199 14.81 22.70 -9.45
C SER A 199 14.85 22.87 -10.97
N ALA A 200 13.69 23.04 -11.61
CA ALA A 200 13.60 23.24 -13.04
C ALA A 200 14.13 24.62 -13.47
N LYS A 201 13.72 25.69 -12.78
CA LYS A 201 14.12 27.07 -13.07
C LYS A 201 15.62 27.29 -12.94
N TYR A 202 16.23 26.71 -11.92
CA TYR A 202 17.65 26.92 -11.61
C TYR A 202 18.54 25.76 -12.04
N ASN A 203 18.00 24.78 -12.78
CA ASN A 203 18.74 23.61 -13.26
C ASN A 203 19.54 22.90 -12.13
N VAL A 204 18.85 22.57 -11.04
CA VAL A 204 19.43 21.92 -9.85
C VAL A 204 18.62 20.68 -9.46
N ILE A 205 19.31 19.59 -9.10
CA ILE A 205 18.66 18.39 -8.56
C ILE A 205 18.86 18.35 -7.04
N ILE A 206 17.77 18.24 -6.30
CA ILE A 206 17.78 18.11 -4.85
C ILE A 206 17.50 16.65 -4.49
N HIS A 207 18.46 16.04 -3.80
CA HIS A 207 18.36 14.75 -3.17
C HIS A 207 18.25 14.90 -1.67
N ALA A 208 17.77 13.85 -1.01
CA ALA A 208 17.75 13.78 0.44
C ALA A 208 18.27 12.42 0.91
N THR A 209 19.05 12.42 1.98
CA THR A 209 19.45 11.22 2.71
C THR A 209 19.14 11.40 4.18
N ARG A 210 18.96 10.28 4.87
CA ARG A 210 18.74 10.31 6.31
C ARG A 210 20.07 10.48 7.02
N VAL A 211 20.16 11.45 7.92
CA VAL A 211 21.25 11.46 8.91
C VAL A 211 20.93 10.37 9.92
N ALA A 212 21.67 9.26 9.87
CA ALA A 212 21.75 8.40 11.03
C ALA A 212 22.43 9.23 12.13
N GLY A 213 21.74 9.50 13.24
CA GLY A 213 22.39 10.10 14.40
C GLY A 213 23.70 9.35 14.68
N LYS A 214 24.81 10.07 14.86
CA LYS A 214 26.17 9.52 14.97
C LYS A 214 26.23 8.34 15.94
N TYR A 215 26.11 7.13 15.40
CA TYR A 215 26.49 5.88 16.01
C TYR A 215 27.05 5.01 14.89
N GLY A 216 28.32 5.27 14.56
CA GLY A 216 29.10 4.52 13.61
C GLY A 216 30.60 4.68 13.91
N PRO A 217 31.42 3.66 13.67
CA PRO A 217 32.51 3.26 14.57
C PRO A 217 33.88 3.70 14.04
N PHE A 218 34.54 4.63 14.71
CA PHE A 218 35.99 4.83 14.62
C PHE A 218 36.51 5.44 15.91
N SER A 219 37.01 4.58 16.80
CA SER A 219 38.34 4.70 17.42
C SER A 219 38.47 3.58 18.44
N SER A 220 39.08 2.48 18.02
CA SER A 220 39.67 1.51 18.91
C SER A 220 40.77 2.20 19.71
N THR A 221 40.55 2.42 21.01
CA THR A 221 41.52 2.43 22.13
C THR A 221 41.00 3.27 23.30
N VAL A 222 40.03 2.76 24.05
CA VAL A 222 40.00 2.91 25.51
C VAL A 222 39.32 1.67 26.09
N SER A 223 40.05 1.05 27.00
CA SER A 223 39.69 -0.06 27.88
C SER A 223 38.35 0.11 28.60
N ASP A 224 37.62 -1.00 28.66
CA ASP A 224 36.70 -1.46 29.70
C ASP A 224 35.67 -0.52 30.36
N SER A 225 34.49 -1.13 30.54
CA SER A 225 33.36 -0.73 31.40
C SER A 225 32.42 0.36 30.87
N THR A 226 31.40 -0.05 30.12
CA THR A 226 29.97 0.12 30.46
C THR A 226 29.07 -0.21 29.25
N SER A 227 28.04 -1.00 29.52
CA SER A 227 26.99 -1.45 28.61
C SER A 227 26.11 -0.29 28.12
N GLY A 228 26.48 0.34 27.01
CA GLY A 228 25.73 1.42 26.36
C GLY A 228 24.66 0.93 25.39
N THR A 229 23.57 0.35 25.89
CA THR A 229 22.28 0.39 25.15
C THR A 229 21.78 1.83 25.22
N LEU A 230 21.34 2.43 24.10
CA LEU A 230 20.66 3.74 24.11
C LEU A 230 19.52 3.66 25.12
N SER A 231 19.76 4.26 26.27
CA SER A 231 18.86 4.24 27.40
C SER A 231 17.97 5.47 27.26
N LEU A 232 16.64 5.26 27.21
CA LEU A 232 15.67 6.33 27.38
C LEU A 232 16.12 7.25 28.53
N PRO A 233 16.01 8.59 28.40
CA PRO A 233 16.28 9.52 29.49
C PRO A 233 15.58 9.04 30.77
N ALA A 234 16.28 9.07 31.91
CA ALA A 234 15.82 8.49 33.18
C ALA A 234 14.35 8.80 33.58
N PRO A 235 13.78 10.00 33.31
CA PRO A 235 12.36 10.28 33.59
C PRO A 235 11.38 9.43 32.78
N LEU A 236 11.71 9.10 31.52
CA LEU A 236 10.85 8.35 30.60
C LEU A 236 10.96 6.83 30.82
N ARG A 237 12.09 6.36 31.33
CA ARG A 237 12.34 4.94 31.63
C ARG A 237 11.48 4.42 32.80
N ASN A 238 11.11 5.31 33.73
CA ASN A 238 10.31 4.97 34.93
C ASN A 238 8.81 5.22 34.76
N SER A 239 8.37 5.70 33.60
CA SER A 239 6.95 5.89 33.31
C SER A 239 6.30 4.56 32.90
N VAL A 240 5.74 3.86 33.87
CA VAL A 240 4.94 2.64 33.67
C VAL A 240 3.75 2.93 32.74
N GLU A 241 3.13 4.10 32.88
CA GLU A 241 2.02 4.56 32.06
C GLU A 241 2.40 4.72 30.58
N LEU A 242 3.52 5.40 30.29
CA LEU A 242 3.96 5.60 28.89
C LEU A 242 4.38 4.29 28.25
N SER A 243 5.03 3.40 29.00
CA SER A 243 5.39 2.05 28.53
C SER A 243 4.15 1.22 28.18
N CYS A 244 3.09 1.31 29.00
CA CYS A 244 1.80 0.68 28.72
C CYS A 244 1.14 1.25 27.44
N VAL A 245 1.17 2.57 27.28
CA VAL A 245 0.65 3.26 26.08
C VAL A 245 1.44 2.88 24.83
N ILE A 246 2.78 2.85 24.88
CA ILE A 246 3.63 2.43 23.77
C ILE A 246 3.30 0.99 23.35
N ASN A 247 3.20 0.07 24.32
CA ASN A 247 2.83 -1.31 24.05
C ASN A 247 1.41 -1.42 23.47
N HIS A 248 0.47 -0.61 23.97
CA HIS A 248 -0.88 -0.55 23.43
C HIS A 248 -0.90 -0.08 21.97
N LEU A 249 -0.25 1.04 21.66
CA LEU A 249 -0.16 1.61 20.32
C LEU A 249 0.58 0.67 19.35
N TRP A 250 1.69 0.08 19.80
CA TRP A 250 2.42 -0.94 19.04
C TRP A 250 1.52 -2.13 18.72
N SER A 251 0.75 -2.61 19.70
CA SER A 251 -0.20 -3.70 19.47
C SER A 251 -1.24 -3.33 18.41
N LYS A 252 -1.72 -2.08 18.39
CA LYS A 252 -2.74 -1.56 17.45
C LYS A 252 -2.18 -1.26 16.05
N SER A 253 -0.86 -1.21 15.87
CA SER A 253 -0.20 -0.96 14.58
C SER A 253 -0.55 -2.01 13.50
N ILE A 254 -0.91 -3.22 13.93
CA ILE A 254 -1.37 -4.31 13.07
C ILE A 254 -2.71 -4.86 13.54
N ASN A 255 -3.52 -5.37 12.60
CA ASN A 255 -4.78 -6.03 12.95
C ASN A 255 -4.53 -7.33 13.74
N SER A 256 -5.52 -7.73 14.55
CA SER A 256 -5.44 -8.92 15.42
C SER A 256 -5.05 -10.19 14.65
N ALA A 257 -5.65 -10.44 13.49
CA ALA A 257 -5.34 -11.63 12.69
C ALA A 257 -3.88 -11.66 12.18
N THR A 258 -3.29 -10.50 11.88
CA THR A 258 -1.88 -10.39 11.47
C THR A 258 -0.98 -10.62 12.68
N ARG A 259 -1.36 -10.09 13.84
CA ARG A 259 -0.66 -10.31 15.11
C ARG A 259 -0.62 -11.80 15.48
N ASP A 260 -1.73 -12.51 15.32
CA ASP A 260 -1.81 -13.95 15.57
C ASP A 260 -0.81 -14.72 14.69
N VAL A 261 -0.82 -14.46 13.38
CA VAL A 261 0.09 -15.11 12.42
C VAL A 261 1.55 -14.78 12.70
N TYR A 262 1.85 -13.51 12.99
CA TYR A 262 3.21 -13.07 13.33
C TYR A 262 3.70 -13.73 14.61
N THR A 263 2.83 -13.83 15.63
CA THR A 263 3.13 -14.49 16.89
C THR A 263 3.38 -15.98 16.68
N SER A 264 2.55 -16.66 15.87
CA SER A 264 2.77 -18.07 15.52
C SER A 264 4.10 -18.29 14.80
N GLY A 265 4.42 -17.44 13.82
CA GLY A 265 5.69 -17.53 13.09
C GLY A 265 6.90 -17.27 13.99
N TYR A 266 6.80 -16.30 14.87
CA TYR A 266 7.86 -15.99 15.83
C TYR A 266 8.05 -17.08 16.88
N LYS A 267 6.97 -17.65 17.42
CA LYS A 267 7.04 -18.83 18.32
C LYS A 267 7.68 -20.03 17.62
N CYS A 268 7.36 -20.24 16.33
CA CYS A 268 7.98 -21.29 15.54
C CYS A 268 9.49 -21.07 15.38
N PHE A 269 9.91 -19.83 15.15
CA PHE A 269 11.33 -19.46 15.10
C PHE A 269 12.05 -19.67 16.42
N LEU A 270 11.44 -19.28 17.55
CA LEU A 270 12.02 -19.52 18.87
C LEU A 270 12.20 -21.02 19.14
N LYS A 271 11.21 -21.84 18.81
CA LYS A 271 11.32 -23.31 18.92
C LYS A 271 12.45 -23.88 18.07
N PHE A 272 12.58 -23.41 16.82
CA PHE A 272 13.68 -23.79 15.95
C PHE A 272 15.04 -23.44 16.58
N ARG A 273 15.20 -22.21 17.10
CA ARG A 273 16.43 -21.79 17.79
C ARG A 273 16.73 -22.65 19.02
N THR A 274 15.76 -22.91 19.89
CA THR A 274 15.99 -23.72 21.09
C THR A 274 16.31 -25.17 20.76
N SER A 275 15.82 -25.71 19.64
CA SER A 275 16.08 -27.10 19.23
C SER A 275 17.39 -27.31 18.48
N GLN A 276 18.02 -26.25 17.96
CA GLN A 276 19.24 -26.34 17.14
C GLN A 276 20.49 -25.81 17.86
N PHE A 277 20.31 -25.07 18.97
CA PHE A 277 21.38 -24.48 19.76
C PHE A 277 21.21 -24.84 21.24
N GLU A 278 21.34 -26.13 21.57
CA GLU A 278 21.41 -26.57 22.97
C GLU A 278 22.70 -26.01 23.62
N GLY A 279 22.55 -25.12 24.62
CA GLY A 279 23.67 -24.62 25.42
C GLY A 279 23.90 -23.09 25.45
N GLU A 280 23.25 -22.31 24.58
CA GLU A 280 23.33 -20.84 24.65
C GLU A 280 22.26 -20.25 25.59
N ASN A 281 22.70 -19.37 26.50
CA ASN A 281 21.83 -18.67 27.46
C ASN A 281 20.65 -17.96 26.75
N ILE A 282 19.42 -18.25 27.17
CA ILE A 282 18.16 -17.76 26.57
C ILE A 282 18.10 -16.22 26.49
N GLY A 283 18.79 -15.51 27.39
CA GLY A 283 18.91 -14.05 27.38
C GLY A 283 19.62 -13.47 26.14
N ASN A 284 20.46 -14.26 25.46
CA ASN A 284 21.21 -13.85 24.26
C ASN A 284 20.52 -14.24 22.93
N VAL A 285 19.34 -14.87 23.00
CA VAL A 285 18.60 -15.35 21.81
C VAL A 285 17.97 -14.21 21.00
N MET A 286 17.75 -13.05 21.63
CA MET A 286 17.15 -11.87 21.02
C MET A 286 18.16 -10.99 20.26
N SER A 287 19.44 -10.99 20.66
CA SER A 287 20.44 -10.00 20.24
C SER A 287 21.17 -10.34 18.94
N ASN A 288 21.03 -11.55 18.39
CA ASN A 288 21.80 -11.95 17.21
C ASN A 288 20.97 -12.82 16.24
N ILE A 289 20.16 -12.17 15.40
CA ILE A 289 19.48 -12.82 14.26
C ILE A 289 20.29 -12.51 13.00
N SER A 290 21.17 -13.44 12.62
CA SER A 290 22.01 -13.32 11.42
C SER A 290 21.29 -13.84 10.15
N GLU A 291 21.81 -13.48 8.97
CA GLU A 291 21.31 -14.00 7.69
C GLU A 291 21.36 -15.53 7.64
N ASP A 292 22.43 -16.15 8.15
CA ASP A 292 22.61 -17.60 8.14
C ASP A 292 21.55 -18.32 8.99
N ILE A 293 21.22 -17.78 10.17
CA ILE A 293 20.15 -18.34 11.02
C ILE A 293 18.79 -18.27 10.29
N LEU A 294 18.52 -17.18 9.59
CA LEU A 294 17.28 -17.03 8.81
C LEU A 294 17.24 -18.00 7.62
N ILE A 295 18.36 -18.21 6.94
CA ILE A 295 18.46 -19.20 5.87
C ILE A 295 18.19 -20.61 6.41
N CYS A 296 18.81 -21.00 7.53
CA CYS A 296 18.57 -22.29 8.16
C CYS A 296 17.10 -22.44 8.59
N PHE A 297 16.50 -21.41 9.18
CA PHE A 297 15.10 -21.44 9.58
C PHE A 297 14.14 -21.58 8.39
N VAL A 298 14.36 -20.85 7.31
CA VAL A 298 13.54 -20.90 6.09
C VAL A 298 13.66 -22.26 5.42
N SER A 299 14.88 -22.83 5.38
CA SER A 299 15.13 -24.18 4.90
C SER A 299 14.41 -25.22 5.75
N TYR A 300 14.51 -25.14 7.08
CA TYR A 300 13.78 -25.99 8.03
C TYR A 300 12.26 -25.92 7.84
N CYS A 301 11.72 -24.71 7.65
CA CYS A 301 10.29 -24.52 7.41
C CYS A 301 9.82 -25.25 6.14
N GLN A 302 10.64 -25.29 5.10
CA GLN A 302 10.27 -25.97 3.85
C GLN A 302 10.53 -27.47 3.92
N SER A 303 11.70 -27.91 4.40
CA SER A 303 12.13 -29.31 4.34
C SER A 303 11.52 -30.18 5.43
N VAL A 304 11.40 -29.64 6.65
CA VAL A 304 10.90 -30.39 7.81
C VAL A 304 9.41 -30.13 8.05
N LEU A 305 8.99 -28.87 8.02
CA LEU A 305 7.60 -28.51 8.30
C LEU A 305 6.68 -28.55 7.07
N GLY A 306 7.24 -28.71 5.86
CA GLY A 306 6.47 -28.71 4.61
C GLY A 306 5.68 -27.42 4.37
N LEU A 307 6.12 -26.30 4.93
CA LEU A 307 5.40 -25.03 4.85
C LEU A 307 5.58 -24.40 3.47
N LYS A 308 4.52 -23.71 3.02
CA LYS A 308 4.55 -22.99 1.76
C LYS A 308 5.33 -21.68 1.85
N TYR A 309 5.93 -21.26 0.74
CA TYR A 309 6.60 -19.97 0.53
C TYR A 309 5.80 -18.79 1.10
N SER A 310 4.49 -18.74 0.85
CA SER A 310 3.64 -17.66 1.36
C SER A 310 3.57 -17.61 2.88
N THR A 311 3.57 -18.77 3.54
CA THR A 311 3.55 -18.90 4.99
C THR A 311 4.92 -18.56 5.58
N ILE A 312 5.98 -19.07 4.98
CA ILE A 312 7.37 -18.77 5.36
C ILE A 312 7.63 -17.25 5.32
N LYS A 313 7.17 -16.57 4.27
CA LYS A 313 7.28 -15.11 4.16
C LYS A 313 6.54 -14.37 5.28
N LEU A 314 5.38 -14.89 5.71
CA LEU A 314 4.64 -14.35 6.86
C LEU A 314 5.39 -14.58 8.18
N TYR A 315 6.04 -15.72 8.34
CA TYR A 315 6.85 -16.01 9.52
C TYR A 315 8.06 -15.07 9.62
N LEU A 316 8.78 -14.85 8.50
CA LEU A 316 9.85 -13.86 8.43
C LEU A 316 9.35 -12.44 8.76
N ALA A 317 8.16 -12.08 8.31
CA ALA A 317 7.55 -10.79 8.67
C ALA A 317 7.24 -10.70 10.18
N GLY A 318 6.81 -11.81 10.79
CA GLY A 318 6.66 -11.92 12.24
C GLY A 318 7.98 -11.74 12.97
N ILE A 319 9.04 -12.46 12.58
CA ILE A 319 10.38 -12.31 13.15
C ILE A 319 10.83 -10.85 13.07
N ARG A 320 10.71 -10.22 11.90
CA ARG A 320 11.01 -8.80 11.73
C ARG A 320 10.20 -7.93 12.68
N HIS A 321 8.90 -8.16 12.82
CA HIS A 321 8.03 -7.37 13.70
C HIS A 321 8.48 -7.43 15.16
N PHE A 322 8.78 -8.63 15.67
CA PHE A 322 9.27 -8.79 17.06
C PHE A 322 10.71 -8.28 17.25
N SER A 323 11.56 -8.41 16.24
CA SER A 323 12.95 -7.91 16.29
C SER A 323 13.00 -6.39 16.33
N ILE A 324 12.15 -5.71 15.55
CA ILE A 324 12.03 -4.25 15.59
C ILE A 324 11.47 -3.81 16.95
N ALA A 325 10.47 -4.52 17.48
CA ALA A 325 9.87 -4.19 18.77
C ALA A 325 10.85 -4.28 19.94
N ASN A 326 11.68 -5.32 19.97
CA ASN A 326 12.54 -5.64 21.13
C ASN A 326 13.98 -5.15 20.99
N CYS A 327 14.50 -5.04 19.76
CA CYS A 327 15.93 -4.83 19.50
C CYS A 327 16.20 -3.66 18.56
N SER A 328 15.16 -2.96 18.07
CA SER A 328 15.26 -1.84 17.12
C SER A 328 16.00 -2.15 15.81
N VAL A 329 16.23 -3.42 15.49
CA VAL A 329 16.94 -3.86 14.27
C VAL A 329 15.99 -4.64 13.37
N ASN A 330 16.08 -4.40 12.06
CA ASN A 330 15.39 -5.20 11.06
C ASN A 330 16.31 -6.35 10.59
N PRO A 331 16.04 -7.62 10.94
CA PRO A 331 16.93 -8.74 10.62
C PRO A 331 16.86 -9.17 9.15
N LEU A 332 16.00 -8.55 8.34
CA LEU A 332 15.81 -8.90 6.92
C LEU A 332 16.58 -7.98 5.97
N VAL A 333 17.44 -7.11 6.50
CA VAL A 333 18.26 -6.18 5.73
C VAL A 333 19.70 -6.18 6.26
N ASP A 334 20.64 -5.78 5.40
CA ASP A 334 22.02 -5.52 5.78
C ASP A 334 22.16 -4.22 6.60
N ASN A 335 23.40 -3.91 6.98
CA ASN A 335 23.74 -2.71 7.76
C ASN A 335 23.42 -1.38 7.05
N VAL A 336 23.15 -1.41 5.73
CA VAL A 336 22.80 -0.26 4.90
C VAL A 336 21.30 -0.27 4.57
N GLY A 337 20.53 -1.20 5.11
CA GLY A 337 19.09 -1.33 4.89
C GLY A 337 18.71 -1.99 3.55
N LYS A 338 19.66 -2.61 2.82
CA LYS A 338 19.37 -3.36 1.60
C LYS A 338 18.91 -4.78 1.95
N PRO A 339 18.03 -5.39 1.15
CA PRO A 339 17.59 -6.76 1.40
C PRO A 339 18.72 -7.80 1.32
N LEU A 340 18.64 -8.81 2.18
CA LEU A 340 19.57 -9.94 2.24
C LEU A 340 19.47 -10.84 0.99
N LEU A 341 20.44 -10.75 0.08
CA LEU A 341 20.39 -11.41 -1.23
C LEU A 341 20.45 -12.95 -1.14
N ARG A 342 21.22 -13.52 -0.21
CA ARG A 342 21.30 -14.99 -0.08
C ARG A 342 19.96 -15.54 0.41
N LEU A 343 19.38 -14.91 1.43
CA LEU A 343 18.03 -15.25 1.90
C LEU A 343 16.98 -15.14 0.78
N GLN A 344 17.05 -14.09 -0.05
CA GLN A 344 16.14 -13.94 -1.20
C GLN A 344 16.28 -15.05 -2.23
N ASN A 345 17.51 -15.48 -2.54
CA ASN A 345 17.76 -16.57 -3.47
C ASN A 345 17.20 -17.90 -2.98
N ILE A 346 17.35 -18.20 -1.68
CA ILE A 346 16.74 -19.40 -1.07
C ILE A 346 15.21 -19.33 -1.13
N LEU A 347 14.63 -18.19 -0.77
CA LEU A 347 13.19 -17.96 -0.89
C LEU A 347 12.69 -18.14 -2.33
N ASN A 348 13.46 -17.69 -3.33
CA ASN A 348 13.16 -17.89 -4.74
C ASN A 348 13.27 -19.37 -5.15
N GLY A 349 14.26 -20.10 -4.63
CA GLY A 349 14.41 -21.54 -4.78
C GLY A 349 13.17 -22.28 -4.28
N ILE A 350 12.76 -22.02 -3.04
CA ILE A 350 11.54 -22.58 -2.43
C ILE A 350 10.31 -22.28 -3.29
N LYS A 351 10.15 -21.04 -3.74
CA LYS A 351 9.03 -20.65 -4.60
C LYS A 351 9.00 -21.38 -5.95
N LYS A 352 10.16 -21.75 -6.49
CA LYS A 352 10.29 -22.48 -7.76
C LYS A 352 10.05 -23.98 -7.60
N THR A 353 10.45 -24.57 -6.47
CA THR A 353 10.26 -25.99 -6.16
C THR A 353 8.83 -26.32 -5.72
N GLU A 354 8.05 -25.31 -5.32
CA GLU A 354 6.63 -25.48 -5.05
C GLU A 354 5.82 -25.82 -6.32
N ASN A 355 5.12 -26.96 -6.29
CA ASN A 355 4.08 -27.26 -7.27
C ASN A 355 2.99 -26.18 -7.23
N LYS A 356 2.78 -25.49 -8.36
CA LYS A 356 1.80 -24.40 -8.55
C LYS A 356 0.32 -24.85 -8.52
N SER A 357 -0.03 -25.89 -7.76
CA SER A 357 -1.42 -26.24 -7.50
C SER A 357 -2.03 -25.21 -6.53
N MET A 358 -2.33 -24.03 -7.03
CA MET A 358 -3.21 -23.09 -6.33
C MET A 358 -4.60 -23.71 -6.35
N ARG A 359 -5.00 -24.34 -5.25
CA ARG A 359 -6.38 -24.79 -5.02
C ARG A 359 -7.30 -23.57 -4.91
N GLN A 360 -7.62 -22.95 -6.05
CA GLN A 360 -8.55 -21.83 -6.10
C GLN A 360 -9.96 -22.33 -5.76
N LYS A 361 -10.63 -21.61 -4.87
CA LYS A 361 -12.02 -21.92 -4.52
C LYS A 361 -12.93 -21.73 -5.74
N LEU A 362 -13.92 -22.59 -5.87
CA LEU A 362 -14.91 -22.53 -6.95
C LEU A 362 -15.90 -21.38 -6.70
N PRO A 363 -16.42 -20.75 -7.77
CA PRO A 363 -17.43 -19.70 -7.67
C PRO A 363 -18.78 -20.28 -7.24
N ILE A 364 -19.52 -19.56 -6.38
CA ILE A 364 -20.97 -19.74 -6.24
C ILE A 364 -21.63 -18.75 -7.19
N THR A 365 -21.90 -19.19 -8.42
CA THR A 365 -22.59 -18.40 -9.46
C THR A 365 -24.06 -18.20 -9.10
N TYR A 366 -24.76 -17.31 -9.82
CA TYR A 366 -26.20 -17.12 -9.61
C TYR A 366 -27.01 -18.42 -9.74
N SER A 367 -26.65 -19.30 -10.68
CA SER A 367 -27.30 -20.61 -10.83
C SER A 367 -27.15 -21.50 -9.59
N LEU A 368 -25.93 -21.58 -9.02
CA LEU A 368 -25.70 -22.34 -7.79
C LEU A 368 -26.34 -21.67 -6.57
N LEU A 369 -26.33 -20.33 -6.51
CA LEU A 369 -27.05 -19.58 -5.48
C LEU A 369 -28.54 -19.91 -5.50
N HIS A 370 -29.16 -20.00 -6.69
CA HIS A 370 -30.55 -20.38 -6.85
C HIS A 370 -30.84 -21.79 -6.33
N GLN A 371 -29.96 -22.75 -6.62
CA GLN A 371 -30.08 -24.12 -6.09
C GLN A 371 -29.97 -24.15 -4.56
N ILE A 372 -29.00 -23.42 -3.99
CA ILE A 372 -28.85 -23.27 -2.53
C ILE A 372 -30.11 -22.65 -1.92
N TYR A 373 -30.63 -21.58 -2.53
CA TYR A 373 -31.83 -20.90 -2.07
C TYR A 373 -33.06 -21.82 -2.08
N GLN A 374 -33.29 -22.53 -3.20
CA GLN A 374 -34.39 -23.49 -3.30
C GLN A 374 -34.28 -24.64 -2.30
N HIS A 375 -33.06 -25.11 -2.04
CA HIS A 375 -32.82 -26.15 -1.03
C HIS A 375 -33.19 -25.67 0.37
N LEU A 376 -32.80 -24.45 0.74
CA LEU A 376 -33.17 -23.84 2.02
C LEU A 376 -34.68 -23.60 2.14
N GLN A 377 -35.37 -23.24 1.07
CA GLN A 377 -36.83 -23.07 1.07
C GLN A 377 -37.60 -24.38 1.30
N LYS A 378 -36.99 -25.54 1.01
CA LYS A 378 -37.60 -26.85 1.28
C LYS A 378 -37.47 -27.28 2.75
N GLY A 379 -36.68 -26.57 3.55
CA GLY A 379 -36.34 -26.95 4.92
C GLY A 379 -35.23 -28.02 4.96
N ILE A 380 -34.08 -27.67 5.52
CA ILE A 380 -32.93 -28.59 5.69
C ILE A 380 -32.48 -28.62 7.15
N PHE A 381 -32.52 -27.48 7.82
CA PHE A 381 -32.11 -27.39 9.22
C PHE A 381 -33.34 -27.10 10.08
N ASP A 382 -33.59 -25.83 10.35
CA ASP A 382 -34.79 -25.35 11.00
C ASP A 382 -35.28 -24.08 10.27
N PRO A 383 -36.57 -23.74 10.35
CA PRO A 383 -37.14 -22.62 9.58
C PRO A 383 -36.42 -21.29 9.79
N HIS A 384 -35.94 -21.02 11.01
CA HIS A 384 -35.26 -19.77 11.32
C HIS A 384 -33.84 -19.76 10.75
N LEU A 385 -33.06 -20.82 10.98
CA LEU A 385 -31.71 -20.93 10.43
C LEU A 385 -31.70 -20.97 8.91
N ASP A 386 -32.65 -21.66 8.28
CA ASP A 386 -32.76 -21.70 6.82
C ASP A 386 -33.07 -20.31 6.24
N PHE A 387 -33.89 -19.52 6.94
CA PHE A 387 -34.17 -18.15 6.55
C PHE A 387 -32.97 -17.21 6.74
N THR A 388 -32.23 -17.34 7.85
CA THR A 388 -30.96 -16.62 8.06
C THR A 388 -29.93 -17.00 7.00
N MET A 389 -29.74 -18.31 6.73
CA MET A 389 -28.76 -18.81 5.76
C MET A 389 -29.07 -18.33 4.34
N SER A 390 -30.34 -18.35 3.94
CA SER A 390 -30.76 -17.85 2.62
C SER A 390 -30.54 -16.35 2.51
N THR A 391 -30.90 -15.58 3.53
CA THR A 391 -30.64 -14.13 3.59
C THR A 391 -29.14 -13.82 3.52
N ALA A 392 -28.32 -14.53 4.30
CA ALA A 392 -26.86 -14.39 4.31
C ALA A 392 -26.22 -14.71 2.95
N ALA A 393 -26.68 -15.78 2.29
CA ALA A 393 -26.20 -16.16 0.95
C ALA A 393 -26.55 -15.09 -0.10
N VAL A 394 -27.78 -14.57 -0.05
CA VAL A 394 -28.28 -13.55 -0.98
C VAL A 394 -27.53 -12.23 -0.82
N ILE A 395 -27.45 -11.67 0.40
CA ILE A 395 -26.70 -10.42 0.61
C ILE A 395 -25.20 -10.61 0.39
N GLY A 396 -24.67 -11.79 0.71
CA GLY A 396 -23.28 -12.16 0.47
C GLY A 396 -22.92 -12.11 -1.02
N PHE A 397 -23.80 -12.64 -1.87
CA PHE A 397 -23.65 -12.63 -3.32
C PHE A 397 -23.87 -11.23 -3.92
N PHE A 398 -25.06 -10.64 -3.74
CA PHE A 398 -25.43 -9.37 -4.38
C PHE A 398 -24.63 -8.17 -3.83
N GLY A 399 -24.23 -8.21 -2.55
CA GLY A 399 -23.41 -7.18 -1.94
C GLY A 399 -21.89 -7.36 -2.17
N PHE A 400 -21.46 -8.41 -2.88
CA PHE A 400 -20.05 -8.79 -3.03
C PHE A 400 -19.31 -8.86 -1.69
N LEU A 401 -20.00 -9.30 -0.64
CA LEU A 401 -19.50 -9.22 0.72
C LEU A 401 -18.41 -10.27 0.94
N ARG A 402 -17.39 -9.92 1.74
CA ARG A 402 -16.53 -10.94 2.32
C ARG A 402 -17.33 -11.68 3.38
N CYS A 403 -17.05 -12.97 3.59
CA CYS A 403 -17.73 -13.76 4.61
C CYS A 403 -17.74 -13.08 6.00
N SER A 404 -16.63 -12.45 6.40
CA SER A 404 -16.53 -11.74 7.68
C SER A 404 -17.26 -10.40 7.75
N GLU A 405 -17.80 -9.89 6.63
CA GLU A 405 -18.59 -8.65 6.60
C GLU A 405 -20.07 -8.91 6.97
N PHE A 406 -20.55 -10.16 6.90
CA PHE A 406 -21.91 -10.56 7.29
C PHE A 406 -21.96 -11.72 8.30
N THR A 407 -20.81 -12.19 8.79
CA THR A 407 -20.72 -13.21 9.84
C THR A 407 -19.72 -12.79 10.90
N CYS A 408 -19.89 -13.29 12.12
CA CYS A 408 -18.99 -13.03 13.23
C CYS A 408 -17.89 -14.10 13.31
N LYS A 409 -16.62 -13.68 13.33
CA LYS A 409 -15.49 -14.59 13.60
C LYS A 409 -15.19 -14.70 15.10
N GLN A 410 -15.31 -13.60 15.82
CA GLN A 410 -15.14 -13.49 17.28
C GLN A 410 -16.51 -13.26 17.92
N SER A 411 -16.54 -12.88 19.20
CA SER A 411 -17.75 -12.36 19.83
C SER A 411 -18.33 -11.21 19.00
N PHE A 412 -19.65 -11.11 19.02
CA PHE A 412 -20.36 -10.01 18.39
C PHE A 412 -19.95 -8.69 19.04
N ASP A 413 -19.69 -7.69 18.20
CA ASP A 413 -19.40 -6.32 18.58
C ASP A 413 -20.25 -5.41 17.69
N SER A 414 -21.23 -4.72 18.27
CA SER A 414 -22.15 -3.85 17.55
C SER A 414 -21.44 -2.69 16.83
N ALA A 415 -20.24 -2.29 17.26
CA ALA A 415 -19.45 -1.26 16.60
C ALA A 415 -18.74 -1.77 15.33
N LEU A 416 -18.56 -3.09 15.18
CA LEU A 416 -17.82 -3.70 14.09
C LEU A 416 -18.68 -4.57 13.16
N ASN A 417 -19.72 -5.18 13.69
CA ASN A 417 -20.56 -6.15 13.00
C ASN A 417 -21.87 -5.51 12.53
N LEU A 418 -22.52 -6.17 11.58
CA LEU A 418 -23.80 -5.74 11.05
C LEU A 418 -24.89 -5.87 12.11
N THR A 419 -25.60 -4.76 12.31
CA THR A 419 -26.72 -4.58 13.23
C THR A 419 -28.01 -4.31 12.47
N MET A 420 -29.15 -4.32 13.16
CA MET A 420 -30.43 -3.93 12.58
C MET A 420 -30.43 -2.47 12.09
N ASP A 421 -29.73 -1.56 12.79
CA ASP A 421 -29.55 -0.15 12.41
C ASP A 421 -28.81 0.06 11.07
N ASP A 422 -27.98 -0.92 10.67
CA ASP A 422 -27.21 -0.81 9.42
C ASP A 422 -28.04 -1.03 8.16
N VAL A 423 -29.32 -1.38 8.29
CA VAL A 423 -30.22 -1.64 7.18
C VAL A 423 -31.24 -0.51 7.06
N VAL A 424 -31.01 0.38 6.09
CA VAL A 424 -31.86 1.55 5.85
C VAL A 424 -32.61 1.39 4.52
N PHE A 425 -33.93 1.25 4.60
CA PHE A 425 -34.81 1.25 3.43
C PHE A 425 -35.02 2.71 2.98
N VAL A 426 -34.45 3.07 1.82
CA VAL A 426 -34.49 4.44 1.28
C VAL A 426 -35.77 4.66 0.46
N SER A 427 -36.23 3.62 -0.22
CA SER A 427 -37.41 3.61 -1.08
C SER A 427 -37.91 2.19 -1.29
N ASP A 428 -39.06 2.04 -1.94
CA ASP A 428 -39.67 0.73 -2.25
C ASP A 428 -38.86 -0.15 -3.20
N CYS A 429 -37.76 0.38 -3.74
CA CYS A 429 -36.87 -0.31 -4.66
C CYS A 429 -35.40 -0.34 -4.23
N GLN A 430 -35.04 0.27 -3.09
CA GLN A 430 -33.64 0.37 -2.65
C GLN A 430 -33.50 0.22 -1.13
N VAL A 431 -32.57 -0.65 -0.74
CA VAL A 431 -32.09 -0.79 0.64
C VAL A 431 -30.59 -0.55 0.69
N ASN A 432 -30.17 0.26 1.66
CA ASN A 432 -28.78 0.55 1.96
C ASN A 432 -28.31 -0.33 3.11
N LEU A 433 -27.22 -1.06 2.92
CA LEU A 433 -26.54 -1.83 3.95
C LEU A 433 -25.22 -1.15 4.31
N ARG A 434 -25.11 -0.61 5.52
CA ARG A 434 -23.92 0.06 6.02
C ARG A 434 -22.93 -0.94 6.59
N LEU A 435 -21.77 -1.09 5.94
CA LEU A 435 -20.64 -1.83 6.50
C LEU A 435 -19.79 -0.88 7.34
N LYS A 436 -19.78 -1.06 8.68
CA LYS A 436 -19.00 -0.24 9.61
C LYS A 436 -17.48 -0.43 9.44
N ALA A 437 -17.07 -1.64 9.07
CA ALA A 437 -15.66 -1.98 8.87
C ALA A 437 -15.49 -2.89 7.65
N SER A 438 -14.35 -2.75 6.97
CA SER A 438 -13.94 -3.69 5.92
C SER A 438 -12.44 -3.96 5.99
N LYS A 439 -11.99 -5.07 5.39
CA LYS A 439 -10.55 -5.45 5.38
C LYS A 439 -9.64 -4.34 4.82
N THR A 440 -10.16 -3.51 3.92
CA THR A 440 -9.41 -2.45 3.23
C THR A 440 -9.65 -1.06 3.82
N ASP A 441 -10.46 -0.98 4.87
CA ASP A 441 -10.81 0.26 5.56
C ASP A 441 -10.12 0.31 6.92
N ILE A 442 -8.83 0.65 6.88
CA ILE A 442 -7.95 0.69 8.06
C ILE A 442 -8.42 1.76 9.06
N PHE A 443 -9.07 2.81 8.56
CA PHE A 443 -9.54 3.96 9.33
C PHE A 443 -11.03 3.89 9.70
N ARG A 444 -11.74 2.82 9.32
CA ARG A 444 -13.15 2.56 9.68
C ARG A 444 -14.14 3.66 9.26
N HIS A 445 -13.96 4.24 8.08
CA HIS A 445 -14.94 5.18 7.52
C HIS A 445 -16.27 4.49 7.16
N GLY A 446 -16.24 3.17 6.97
CA GLY A 446 -17.36 2.36 6.52
C GLY A 446 -17.67 2.53 5.03
N VAL A 447 -18.60 1.71 4.53
CA VAL A 447 -19.08 1.80 3.14
C VAL A 447 -20.56 1.41 3.08
N ILE A 448 -21.33 2.13 2.27
CA ILE A 448 -22.74 1.84 2.04
C ILE A 448 -22.88 0.97 0.79
N ILE A 449 -23.47 -0.21 0.94
CA ILE A 449 -23.81 -1.11 -0.16
C ILE A 449 -25.27 -0.87 -0.53
N LYS A 450 -25.51 -0.50 -1.78
CA LYS A 450 -26.85 -0.28 -2.31
C LYS A 450 -27.36 -1.58 -2.94
N LEU A 451 -28.46 -2.12 -2.43
CA LEU A 451 -29.14 -3.29 -2.96
C LEU A 451 -30.49 -2.85 -3.54
N PHE A 452 -30.72 -3.19 -4.80
CA PHE A 452 -31.92 -2.79 -5.53
C PHE A 452 -32.91 -3.95 -5.66
N LYS A 453 -34.19 -3.62 -5.76
CA LYS A 453 -35.26 -4.56 -6.07
C LYS A 453 -35.08 -5.08 -7.50
N THR A 454 -35.08 -6.40 -7.63
CA THR A 454 -35.00 -7.11 -8.90
C THR A 454 -36.31 -7.85 -9.18
N ASN A 455 -36.60 -8.11 -10.45
CA ASN A 455 -37.79 -8.85 -10.91
C ASN A 455 -37.51 -10.36 -11.08
N TYR A 456 -36.48 -10.88 -10.43
CA TYR A 456 -36.07 -12.28 -10.52
C TYR A 456 -36.44 -13.04 -9.25
N ASN A 457 -36.45 -14.39 -9.34
CA ASN A 457 -36.79 -15.30 -8.24
C ASN A 457 -36.01 -15.02 -6.94
N ILE A 458 -34.76 -14.56 -7.07
CA ILE A 458 -33.95 -14.12 -5.93
C ILE A 458 -33.80 -12.61 -6.01
N CYS A 459 -34.46 -11.91 -5.09
CA CYS A 459 -34.41 -10.46 -4.99
C CYS A 459 -33.80 -10.05 -3.64
N PRO A 460 -32.62 -9.39 -3.62
CA PRO A 460 -31.95 -9.04 -2.37
C PRO A 460 -32.77 -8.06 -1.53
N TYR A 461 -33.47 -7.12 -2.16
CA TYR A 461 -34.37 -6.20 -1.48
C TYR A 461 -35.52 -6.93 -0.77
N VAL A 462 -36.24 -7.79 -1.50
CA VAL A 462 -37.41 -8.51 -0.95
C VAL A 462 -36.98 -9.49 0.14
N GLN A 463 -35.89 -10.23 -0.06
CA GLN A 463 -35.37 -11.16 0.93
C GLN A 463 -35.00 -10.44 2.23
N LEU A 464 -34.23 -9.34 2.11
CA LEU A 464 -33.78 -8.58 3.28
C LEU A 464 -34.95 -7.87 3.98
N SER A 465 -35.92 -7.34 3.23
CA SER A 465 -37.14 -6.74 3.77
C SER A 465 -37.94 -7.74 4.59
N LYS A 466 -38.23 -8.93 4.05
CA LYS A 466 -38.94 -10.00 4.77
C LYS A 466 -38.19 -10.40 6.04
N TYR A 467 -36.86 -10.54 5.95
CA TYR A 467 -36.04 -10.95 7.08
C TYR A 467 -36.02 -9.90 8.20
N VAL A 468 -35.81 -8.63 7.86
CA VAL A 468 -35.85 -7.53 8.83
C VAL A 468 -37.22 -7.40 9.49
N THR A 469 -38.31 -7.53 8.74
CA THR A 469 -39.67 -7.53 9.28
C THR A 469 -39.87 -8.67 10.29
N SER A 470 -39.42 -9.89 9.96
CA SER A 470 -39.48 -11.03 10.88
C SER A 470 -38.65 -10.80 12.16
N ARG A 471 -37.45 -10.21 12.04
CA ARG A 471 -36.62 -9.85 13.20
C ARG A 471 -37.30 -8.82 14.10
N LYS A 472 -37.93 -7.79 13.53
CA LYS A 472 -38.71 -6.79 14.28
C LYS A 472 -39.93 -7.37 14.97
N MET A 473 -40.65 -8.29 14.31
CA MET A 473 -41.77 -9.03 14.92
C MET A 473 -41.33 -9.87 16.12
N ASN A 474 -40.08 -10.34 16.12
CA ASN A 474 -39.46 -11.04 17.24
C ASN A 474 -38.71 -10.10 18.21
N CYS A 475 -39.15 -8.84 18.31
CA CYS A 475 -38.66 -7.83 19.26
C CYS A 475 -37.15 -7.50 19.15
N ALA A 476 -36.53 -7.65 17.98
CA ALA A 476 -35.15 -7.22 17.77
C ALA A 476 -35.02 -5.70 17.84
N THR A 477 -33.99 -5.24 18.54
CA THR A 477 -33.60 -3.83 18.72
C THR A 477 -32.54 -3.41 17.70
N ASP A 478 -32.31 -2.10 17.58
CA ASP A 478 -31.40 -1.53 16.58
C ASP A 478 -29.94 -2.02 16.71
N ASN A 479 -29.49 -2.29 17.94
CA ASN A 479 -28.13 -2.77 18.24
C ASN A 479 -27.97 -4.28 18.12
N ASP A 480 -29.06 -5.02 17.91
CA ASP A 480 -28.99 -6.47 17.79
C ASP A 480 -28.28 -6.89 16.50
N PRO A 481 -27.65 -8.07 16.48
CA PRO A 481 -27.06 -8.62 15.27
C PRO A 481 -28.09 -8.70 14.16
N LEU A 482 -27.70 -8.27 12.95
CA LEU A 482 -28.57 -8.37 11.79
C LEU A 482 -28.95 -9.83 11.54
N LEU A 483 -27.95 -10.71 11.37
CA LEU A 483 -28.13 -12.13 11.11
C LEU A 483 -27.89 -12.96 12.37
N VAL A 484 -28.87 -13.79 12.74
CA VAL A 484 -28.84 -14.62 13.95
C VAL A 484 -29.08 -16.11 13.68
N ASP A 485 -28.47 -16.98 14.47
CA ASP A 485 -28.72 -18.43 14.45
C ASP A 485 -30.01 -18.80 15.22
N SER A 486 -30.34 -20.10 15.26
CA SER A 486 -31.55 -20.61 15.93
C SER A 486 -31.59 -20.32 17.44
N SER A 487 -30.47 -19.93 18.05
CA SER A 487 -30.37 -19.51 19.45
C SER A 487 -30.41 -18.00 19.63
N ASN A 488 -30.77 -17.24 18.58
CA ASN A 488 -30.74 -15.76 18.55
C ASN A 488 -29.35 -15.14 18.77
N LEU A 489 -28.28 -15.91 18.60
CA LEU A 489 -26.91 -15.39 18.68
C LEU A 489 -26.44 -14.95 17.30
N ALA A 490 -25.51 -14.00 17.25
CA ALA A 490 -24.95 -13.50 16.00
C ALA A 490 -24.38 -14.65 15.14
N LEU A 491 -24.74 -14.69 13.86
CA LEU A 491 -24.37 -15.76 12.94
C LEU A 491 -22.84 -15.93 12.88
N ARG A 492 -22.36 -17.04 13.44
CA ARG A 492 -20.93 -17.37 13.45
C ARG A 492 -20.46 -17.81 12.07
N ARG A 493 -19.25 -17.38 11.71
CA ARG A 493 -18.62 -17.76 10.44
C ARG A 493 -18.44 -19.27 10.31
N SER A 494 -18.02 -19.95 11.38
CA SER A 494 -17.83 -21.40 11.38
C SER A 494 -19.14 -22.13 11.07
N LEU A 495 -20.23 -21.74 11.76
CA LEU A 495 -21.57 -22.28 11.55
C LEU A 495 -22.04 -22.06 10.11
N PHE A 496 -21.95 -20.83 9.60
CA PHE A 496 -22.35 -20.52 8.22
C PHE A 496 -21.60 -21.39 7.19
N ILE A 497 -20.28 -21.56 7.36
CA ILE A 497 -19.48 -22.37 6.44
C ILE A 497 -19.80 -23.86 6.55
N ASP A 498 -20.02 -24.36 7.77
CA ASP A 498 -20.41 -25.75 8.01
C ASP A 498 -21.74 -26.07 7.32
N LYS A 499 -22.78 -25.28 7.59
CA LYS A 499 -24.10 -25.44 6.98
C LYS A 499 -24.07 -25.28 5.46
N LEU A 500 -23.29 -24.32 4.94
CA LEU A 500 -23.06 -24.19 3.51
C LEU A 500 -22.44 -25.46 2.91
N LYS A 501 -21.44 -26.06 3.57
CA LYS A 501 -20.83 -27.31 3.11
C LYS A 501 -21.83 -28.45 3.09
N THR A 502 -22.69 -28.57 4.11
CA THR A 502 -23.77 -29.57 4.13
C THR A 502 -24.70 -29.43 2.92
N ILE A 503 -25.15 -28.20 2.63
CA ILE A 503 -26.02 -27.93 1.47
C ILE A 503 -25.31 -28.32 0.15
N LEU A 504 -24.03 -27.93 0.01
CA LEU A 504 -23.26 -28.25 -1.20
C LEU A 504 -23.06 -29.75 -1.39
N SER A 505 -22.85 -30.51 -0.29
CA SER A 505 -22.77 -31.96 -0.34
C SER A 505 -24.11 -32.59 -0.75
N HIS A 506 -25.24 -32.08 -0.27
CA HIS A 506 -26.57 -32.53 -0.71
C HIS A 506 -26.83 -32.25 -2.20
N LEU A 507 -26.24 -31.18 -2.75
CA LEU A 507 -26.25 -30.88 -4.19
C LEU A 507 -25.27 -31.75 -5.00
N GLY A 508 -24.60 -32.74 -4.38
CA GLY A 508 -23.62 -33.61 -5.05
C GLY A 508 -22.30 -32.93 -5.37
N LEU A 509 -22.01 -31.77 -4.78
CA LEU A 509 -20.79 -31.01 -5.04
C LEU A 509 -19.71 -31.30 -3.99
N ASN A 510 -18.44 -31.27 -4.41
CA ASN A 510 -17.32 -31.36 -3.47
C ASN A 510 -17.21 -30.05 -2.66
N ALA A 511 -17.74 -30.07 -1.44
CA ALA A 511 -17.82 -28.93 -0.54
C ALA A 511 -16.45 -28.32 -0.17
N ASP A 512 -15.35 -29.08 -0.22
CA ASP A 512 -14.01 -28.58 0.11
C ASP A 512 -13.44 -27.61 -0.92
N LYS A 513 -14.01 -27.62 -2.13
CA LYS A 513 -13.68 -26.63 -3.15
C LYS A 513 -14.36 -25.27 -2.91
N TYR A 514 -15.25 -25.15 -1.93
CA TYR A 514 -15.98 -23.92 -1.62
C TYR A 514 -15.56 -23.32 -0.28
N SER A 515 -15.92 -22.07 -0.08
CA SER A 515 -15.75 -21.31 1.17
C SER A 515 -16.62 -20.05 1.12
N GLY A 516 -16.67 -19.26 2.18
CA GLY A 516 -17.38 -17.98 2.16
C GLY A 516 -16.81 -16.96 1.17
N HIS A 517 -15.57 -17.15 0.67
CA HIS A 517 -15.04 -16.33 -0.43
C HIS A 517 -15.70 -16.67 -1.78
N SER A 518 -16.26 -17.87 -1.93
CA SER A 518 -16.87 -18.35 -3.17
C SER A 518 -18.06 -17.52 -3.64
N PHE A 519 -18.83 -16.90 -2.73
CA PHE A 519 -19.90 -15.96 -3.08
C PHE A 519 -19.37 -14.76 -3.84
N ARG A 520 -18.31 -14.13 -3.32
CA ARG A 520 -17.71 -12.95 -3.95
C ARG A 520 -17.00 -13.27 -5.28
N ILE A 521 -16.39 -14.46 -5.39
CA ILE A 521 -15.84 -14.96 -6.66
C ILE A 521 -16.99 -15.12 -7.66
N GLY A 522 -18.05 -15.84 -7.28
CA GLY A 522 -19.15 -16.16 -8.18
C GLY A 522 -20.02 -14.96 -8.56
N ALA A 523 -20.14 -13.95 -7.71
CA ALA A 523 -20.77 -12.67 -8.07
C ALA A 523 -20.00 -11.97 -9.20
N ALA A 524 -18.67 -11.91 -9.11
CA ALA A 524 -17.84 -11.35 -10.19
C ALA A 524 -17.89 -12.19 -11.47
N THR A 525 -17.80 -13.52 -11.34
CA THR A 525 -17.91 -14.43 -12.50
C THR A 525 -19.26 -14.26 -13.20
N THR A 526 -20.35 -14.18 -12.44
CA THR A 526 -21.72 -14.00 -12.98
C THR A 526 -21.86 -12.64 -13.68
N CYS A 527 -21.28 -11.58 -13.12
CA CYS A 527 -21.32 -10.27 -13.77
C CYS A 527 -20.57 -10.28 -15.11
N SER A 528 -19.38 -10.89 -15.13
CA SER A 528 -18.57 -11.02 -16.34
C SER A 528 -19.28 -11.84 -17.41
N SER A 529 -19.89 -12.98 -17.07
CA SER A 529 -20.62 -13.82 -18.02
C SER A 529 -21.86 -13.13 -18.59
N ASN A 530 -22.45 -12.19 -17.85
CA ASN A 530 -23.56 -11.36 -18.30
C ASN A 530 -23.11 -10.07 -19.03
N GLY A 531 -21.82 -9.93 -19.33
CA GLY A 531 -21.29 -8.79 -20.09
C GLY A 531 -21.27 -7.47 -19.33
N ILE A 532 -21.34 -7.48 -17.99
CA ILE A 532 -21.19 -6.27 -17.18
C ILE A 532 -19.75 -5.77 -17.29
N GLN A 533 -19.58 -4.46 -17.48
CA GLN A 533 -18.28 -3.85 -17.68
C GLN A 533 -17.37 -4.01 -16.45
N ASP A 534 -16.07 -4.22 -16.71
CA ASP A 534 -15.02 -4.41 -15.72
C ASP A 534 -14.99 -3.35 -14.61
N HIS A 535 -15.16 -2.07 -14.97
CA HIS A 535 -15.18 -0.97 -14.00
C HIS A 535 -16.37 -1.06 -13.02
N MET A 536 -17.52 -1.56 -13.49
CA MET A 536 -18.69 -1.79 -12.65
C MET A 536 -18.45 -2.98 -11.73
N ILE A 537 -17.88 -4.08 -12.23
CA ILE A 537 -17.51 -5.25 -11.42
C ILE A 537 -16.52 -4.83 -10.31
N GLN A 538 -15.51 -4.04 -10.68
CA GLN A 538 -14.52 -3.49 -9.76
C GLN A 538 -15.17 -2.64 -8.66
N THR A 539 -16.13 -1.78 -9.05
CA THR A 539 -16.88 -0.92 -8.13
C THR A 539 -17.77 -1.73 -7.18
N LEU A 540 -18.60 -2.63 -7.72
CA LEU A 540 -19.51 -3.49 -6.94
C LEU A 540 -18.74 -4.33 -5.91
N GLY A 541 -17.65 -4.94 -6.36
CA GLY A 541 -16.80 -5.74 -5.49
C GLY A 541 -15.73 -4.96 -4.74
N ARG A 542 -15.72 -3.63 -4.77
CA ARG A 542 -14.82 -2.77 -3.97
C ARG A 542 -13.34 -3.15 -4.12
N TRP A 543 -12.92 -3.47 -5.33
CA TRP A 543 -11.53 -3.82 -5.64
C TRP A 543 -10.75 -2.56 -6.02
N LYS A 544 -9.57 -2.35 -5.42
CA LYS A 544 -8.69 -1.21 -5.75
C LYS A 544 -7.71 -1.52 -6.89
N SER A 545 -7.67 -2.76 -7.35
CA SER A 545 -6.77 -3.25 -8.38
C SER A 545 -7.45 -4.36 -9.19
N ASP A 546 -6.76 -4.83 -10.23
CA ASP A 546 -7.23 -5.88 -11.15
C ASP A 546 -7.17 -7.29 -10.52
N CYS A 547 -7.24 -7.38 -9.19
CA CYS A 547 -7.28 -8.67 -8.51
C CYS A 547 -8.57 -9.46 -8.80
N TYR A 548 -9.65 -8.78 -9.21
CA TYR A 548 -10.91 -9.42 -9.59
C TYR A 548 -10.78 -10.24 -10.86
N SER A 549 -9.88 -9.88 -11.77
CA SER A 549 -9.62 -10.63 -13.01
C SER A 549 -9.13 -12.06 -12.73
N ARG A 550 -8.55 -12.32 -11.55
CA ARG A 550 -8.20 -13.69 -11.11
C ARG A 550 -9.40 -14.53 -10.68
N TYR A 551 -10.55 -13.90 -10.43
CA TYR A 551 -11.80 -14.57 -10.03
C TYR A 551 -12.69 -14.90 -11.23
N ILE A 552 -12.61 -14.07 -12.28
CA ILE A 552 -13.30 -14.32 -13.54
C ILE A 552 -12.62 -15.52 -14.19
N ARG A 553 -13.37 -16.62 -14.28
CA ARG A 553 -12.95 -17.81 -15.01
C ARG A 553 -13.57 -17.72 -16.38
N THR A 554 -12.76 -17.44 -17.38
CA THR A 554 -13.21 -17.40 -18.77
C THR A 554 -13.55 -18.81 -19.21
N SER A 555 -14.83 -19.07 -19.48
CA SER A 555 -15.26 -20.35 -20.04
C SER A 555 -14.94 -20.41 -21.53
N GLU A 556 -14.88 -21.61 -22.11
CA GLU A 556 -14.75 -21.76 -23.57
C GLU A 556 -15.89 -21.06 -24.33
N VAL A 557 -17.09 -20.98 -23.72
CA VAL A 557 -18.23 -20.26 -24.28
C VAL A 557 -17.95 -18.76 -24.35
N ASP A 558 -17.38 -18.18 -23.29
CA ASP A 558 -17.01 -16.75 -23.28
C ASP A 558 -15.94 -16.45 -24.32
N ILE A 559 -14.94 -17.34 -24.46
CA ILE A 559 -13.90 -17.23 -25.49
C ILE A 559 -14.53 -17.29 -26.89
N ARG A 560 -15.42 -18.26 -27.13
CA ARG A 560 -16.14 -18.40 -28.41
C ARG A 560 -16.96 -17.16 -28.73
N GLN A 561 -17.70 -16.61 -27.76
CA GLN A 561 -18.48 -15.39 -27.97
C GLN A 561 -17.59 -14.18 -28.25
N ALA A 562 -16.45 -14.06 -27.57
CA ALA A 562 -15.48 -13.00 -27.82
C ALA A 562 -14.91 -13.09 -29.25
N LEU A 563 -14.53 -14.28 -29.70
CA LEU A 563 -14.04 -14.52 -31.07
C LEU A 563 -15.11 -14.20 -32.12
N LEU A 564 -16.37 -14.58 -31.90
CA LEU A 564 -17.47 -14.25 -32.80
C LEU A 564 -17.73 -12.74 -32.91
N LYS A 565 -17.48 -11.98 -31.84
CA LYS A 565 -17.60 -10.53 -31.83
C LYS A 565 -16.44 -9.82 -32.52
N MET A 566 -15.30 -10.49 -32.76
CA MET A 566 -14.19 -9.90 -33.54
C MET A 566 -14.51 -9.78 -35.03
N CYS A 567 -15.45 -10.59 -35.53
CA CYS A 567 -15.83 -10.62 -36.95
C CYS A 567 -16.97 -9.65 -37.29
N LYS A 568 -17.45 -8.86 -36.32
CA LYS A 568 -18.46 -7.82 -36.49
C LYS A 568 -17.82 -6.46 -36.24
#